data_AF-A0A934NL19-F1
#
_entry.id   AF-A0A934NL19-F1
#
_cell.length_a   1.000
_cell.length_b   1.000
_cell.length_c   1.000
_cell.angle_alpha   90.00
_cell.angle_beta   90.00
_cell.angle_gamma   90.00
#
_symmetry.space_group_name_H-M   'P 1'
#
loop_
_entity.id
_entity.type
_entity.pdbx_description
1 polymer ?
#
loop_
_entity_poly.entity_id
_entity_poly.type
_entity_poly.pdbx_seq_one_letter_code
_entity_poly.pdbx_strand_id
1 'polypeptide(L)'
;SEEAKAEKEPTADEVVKASVEIPEIITNLKSEGNAVKLVLNIETDSEKAKEELEKRSFQVKDAVIDILSDTNADELDGKKGREHFKTLVKNKVNNYLQDGKVKEVYITSFNLQ
;
A
#
# COMPACT_ATOMS: atom_id res chain seq x y z
N SER A 1 29.18 -20.07 16.13
CA SER A 1 27.72 -20.20 16.09
C SER A 1 27.17 -18.83 15.79
N GLU A 2 26.42 -18.70 14.70
CA GLU A 2 25.72 -17.52 14.19
C GLU A 2 25.94 -16.19 14.93
N GLU A 3 26.80 -15.34 14.38
CA GLU A 3 26.68 -13.90 14.59
C GLU A 3 25.38 -13.45 13.92
N ALA A 4 24.42 -13.01 14.72
CA ALA A 4 23.20 -12.38 14.26
C ALA A 4 23.56 -11.17 13.39
N LYS A 5 23.41 -11.34 12.07
CA LYS A 5 23.59 -10.29 11.07
C LYS A 5 22.51 -9.24 11.31
N ALA A 6 22.82 -8.20 12.06
CA ALA A 6 21.97 -7.02 12.17
C ALA A 6 21.80 -6.45 10.75
N GLU A 7 20.62 -6.64 10.16
CA GLU A 7 20.26 -5.97 8.91
C GLU A 7 20.34 -4.47 9.19
N LYS A 8 21.30 -3.78 8.54
CA LYS A 8 21.31 -2.32 8.52
C LYS A 8 19.98 -1.84 7.95
N GLU A 9 19.40 -0.82 8.57
CA GLU A 9 18.25 -0.12 7.99
C GLU A 9 18.61 0.34 6.57
N PRO A 10 17.69 0.17 5.60
CA PRO A 10 17.93 0.58 4.22
C PRO A 10 18.12 2.09 4.14
N THR A 11 19.02 2.53 3.27
CA THR A 11 19.19 3.94 2.93
C THR A 11 17.96 4.48 2.20
N ALA A 12 17.76 5.81 2.21
CA ALA A 12 16.66 6.44 1.49
C ALA A 12 16.64 6.08 -0.01
N ASP A 13 17.81 5.98 -0.64
CA ASP A 13 17.93 5.57 -2.05
C ASP A 13 17.48 4.12 -2.28
N GLU A 14 17.78 3.22 -1.34
CA GLU A 14 17.33 1.82 -1.42
C GLU A 14 15.82 1.70 -1.23
N VAL A 15 15.24 2.47 -0.31
CA VAL A 15 13.78 2.53 -0.13
C VAL A 15 13.10 3.01 -1.41
N VAL A 16 13.58 4.10 -2.00
CA VAL A 16 13.02 4.64 -3.25
C VAL A 16 13.12 3.64 -4.40
N LYS A 17 14.26 2.96 -4.56
CA LYS A 17 14.45 1.95 -5.61
C LYS A 17 13.53 0.74 -5.47
N ALA A 18 13.18 0.37 -4.25
CA ALA A 18 12.28 -0.74 -3.95
C ALA A 18 10.80 -0.32 -3.84
N SER A 19 10.47 0.93 -4.18
CA SER A 19 9.12 1.47 -4.05
C SER A 19 8.39 1.62 -5.40
N VAL A 20 7.08 1.41 -5.37
CA VAL A 20 6.18 1.59 -6.52
C VAL A 20 5.12 2.63 -6.19
N GLU A 21 5.05 3.69 -6.98
CA GLU A 21 3.94 4.62 -6.94
C GLU A 21 2.70 3.97 -7.58
N ILE A 22 1.59 3.95 -6.85
CA ILE A 22 0.29 3.59 -7.38
C ILE A 22 -0.42 4.89 -7.73
N PRO A 23 -0.71 5.13 -9.02
CA PRO A 23 -1.35 6.36 -9.47
C PRO A 23 -2.70 6.59 -8.79
N GLU A 24 -3.20 7.81 -8.95
CA GLU A 24 -4.46 8.27 -8.36
C GLU A 24 -5.61 7.26 -8.48
N ILE A 25 -6.26 7.04 -7.33
CA ILE A 25 -7.45 6.22 -7.17
C ILE A 25 -8.55 7.15 -6.66
N ILE A 26 -9.66 7.21 -7.40
CA ILE A 26 -10.90 7.85 -6.98
C ILE A 26 -11.96 6.76 -6.94
N THR A 27 -12.60 6.59 -5.79
CA THR A 27 -13.66 5.59 -5.61
C THR A 27 -14.66 6.02 -4.55
N ASN A 28 -15.83 5.41 -4.58
CA ASN A 28 -16.84 5.59 -3.54
C ASN A 28 -16.46 4.76 -2.30
N LEU A 29 -16.91 5.24 -1.14
CA LEU A 29 -16.90 4.49 0.10
C LEU A 29 -18.21 3.73 0.29
N LYS A 30 -18.29 2.94 1.36
CA LYS A 30 -19.50 2.19 1.71
C LYS A 30 -20.72 3.06 1.95
N SER A 31 -20.53 4.23 2.55
CA SER A 31 -21.61 5.17 2.84
C SER A 31 -21.97 5.96 1.57
N GLU A 32 -23.27 6.05 1.26
CA GLU A 32 -23.74 6.79 0.09
C GLU A 32 -23.27 8.26 0.13
N GLY A 33 -22.82 8.75 -1.03
CA GLY A 33 -22.39 10.13 -1.21
C GLY A 33 -20.96 10.44 -0.78
N ASN A 34 -20.25 9.51 -0.12
CA ASN A 34 -18.85 9.69 0.24
C ASN A 34 -17.93 9.11 -0.84
N ALA A 35 -16.95 9.90 -1.26
CA ALA A 35 -15.88 9.45 -2.14
C ALA A 35 -14.51 9.74 -1.54
N VAL A 36 -13.50 9.01 -2.01
CA VAL A 36 -12.12 9.24 -1.60
C VAL A 36 -11.23 9.32 -2.83
N LYS A 37 -10.30 10.26 -2.79
CA LYS A 37 -9.20 10.39 -3.73
C LYS A 37 -7.89 10.15 -2.97
N LEU A 38 -7.08 9.20 -3.43
CA LEU A 38 -5.81 8.89 -2.81
C LEU A 38 -4.71 8.50 -3.80
N VAL A 39 -3.47 8.65 -3.35
CA VAL A 39 -2.26 8.17 -4.04
C VAL A 39 -1.46 7.35 -3.03
N LEU A 40 -0.93 6.20 -3.46
CA LEU A 40 -0.13 5.32 -2.63
C LEU A 40 1.30 5.22 -3.16
N ASN A 41 2.23 4.95 -2.25
CA ASN A 41 3.55 4.45 -2.59
C ASN A 41 3.82 3.19 -1.78
N ILE A 42 4.26 2.11 -2.43
CA ILE A 42 4.38 0.80 -1.79
C ILE A 42 5.85 0.37 -1.84
N GLU A 43 6.47 0.26 -0.67
CA GLU A 43 7.81 -0.28 -0.52
C GLU A 43 7.75 -1.80 -0.49
N THR A 44 8.62 -2.43 -1.29
CA THR A 44 8.82 -3.87 -1.31
C THR A 44 10.16 -4.26 -0.68
N ASP A 45 10.34 -5.54 -0.39
CA ASP A 45 11.58 -6.02 0.23
C ASP A 45 12.76 -6.13 -0.74
N SER A 46 12.53 -5.98 -2.04
CA SER A 46 13.56 -6.10 -3.07
C SER A 46 13.17 -5.42 -4.39
N GLU A 47 14.15 -5.07 -5.22
CA GLU A 47 13.89 -4.53 -6.56
C GLU A 47 13.10 -5.50 -7.46
N LYS A 48 13.24 -6.82 -7.26
CA LYS A 48 12.46 -7.82 -8.00
C LYS A 48 10.98 -7.79 -7.63
N ALA A 49 10.68 -7.71 -6.33
CA ALA A 49 9.32 -7.57 -5.84
C ALA A 49 8.68 -6.26 -6.35
N LYS A 50 9.47 -5.18 -6.41
CA LYS A 50 9.08 -3.90 -7.00
C LYS A 50 8.70 -4.05 -8.48
N GLU A 51 9.54 -4.71 -9.29
CA GLU A 51 9.25 -4.95 -10.72
C GLU A 51 8.00 -5.83 -10.95
N GLU A 52 7.78 -6.84 -10.11
CA GLU A 52 6.56 -7.64 -10.14
C GLU A 52 5.34 -6.78 -9.79
N LEU A 53 5.43 -6.00 -8.72
CA LEU A 53 4.36 -5.15 -8.23
C LEU A 53 3.98 -4.08 -9.27
N GLU A 54 4.94 -3.50 -10.00
CA GLU A 54 4.67 -2.57 -11.10
C GLU A 54 3.80 -3.19 -12.19
N LYS A 55 4.12 -4.43 -12.60
CA LYS A 55 3.34 -5.19 -13.59
C LYS A 55 1.95 -5.55 -13.08
N ARG A 56 1.80 -5.71 -11.76
CA ARG A 56 0.54 -6.04 -11.07
C ARG A 56 -0.16 -4.82 -10.46
N SER A 57 0.26 -3.60 -10.79
CA SER A 57 -0.29 -2.35 -10.23
C SER A 57 -1.81 -2.23 -10.40
N PHE A 58 -2.36 -2.80 -11.48
CA PHE A 58 -3.81 -2.89 -11.67
C PHE A 58 -4.51 -3.75 -10.60
N GLN A 59 -3.89 -4.84 -10.13
CA GLN A 59 -4.42 -5.69 -9.05
C GLN A 59 -4.33 -4.97 -7.70
N VAL A 60 -3.31 -4.14 -7.50
CA VAL A 60 -3.20 -3.28 -6.32
C VAL A 60 -4.34 -2.26 -6.30
N LYS A 61 -4.58 -1.60 -7.44
CA LYS A 61 -5.68 -0.63 -7.57
C LYS A 61 -7.05 -1.27 -7.33
N ASP A 62 -7.28 -2.44 -7.90
CA ASP A 62 -8.49 -3.25 -7.67
C ASP A 62 -8.69 -3.59 -6.18
N ALA A 63 -7.65 -4.13 -5.54
CA ALA A 63 -7.66 -4.43 -4.10
C ALA A 63 -7.97 -3.21 -3.24
N VAL A 64 -7.43 -2.04 -3.58
CA VAL A 64 -7.70 -0.78 -2.86
C VAL A 64 -9.15 -0.36 -3.03
N ILE A 65 -9.70 -0.45 -4.25
CA ILE A 65 -11.10 -0.11 -4.54
C ILE A 65 -12.04 -1.02 -3.75
N ASP A 66 -11.78 -2.33 -3.74
CA ASP A 66 -12.56 -3.31 -2.95
C ASP A 66 -12.58 -2.95 -1.47
N ILE A 67 -11.41 -2.71 -0.87
CA ILE A 67 -11.29 -2.37 0.55
C ILE A 67 -12.09 -1.09 0.85
N LEU A 68 -11.93 -0.05 0.03
CA LEU A 68 -12.57 1.25 0.26
C LEU A 68 -14.09 1.19 0.08
N SER A 69 -14.56 0.40 -0.89
CA SER A 69 -16.01 0.21 -1.13
C SER A 69 -16.72 -0.45 0.06
N ASP A 70 -15.97 -1.19 0.88
CA ASP A 70 -16.48 -1.81 2.12
C ASP A 70 -16.18 -0.99 3.41
N THR A 71 -15.51 0.16 3.27
CA THR A 71 -15.06 1.00 4.41
C THR A 71 -15.93 2.25 4.56
N ASN A 72 -16.31 2.60 5.79
CA ASN A 72 -16.97 3.87 6.09
C ASN A 72 -15.96 5.01 6.28
N ALA A 73 -16.42 6.26 6.12
CA ALA A 73 -15.54 7.44 6.21
C ALA A 73 -14.84 7.59 7.58
N ASP A 74 -15.54 7.27 8.66
CA ASP A 74 -15.02 7.31 10.04
C ASP A 74 -13.94 6.26 10.31
N GLU A 75 -13.98 5.13 9.61
CA GLU A 75 -12.95 4.08 9.69
C GLU A 75 -11.63 4.49 9.04
N LEU A 76 -11.64 5.49 8.15
CA LEU A 76 -10.46 6.11 7.56
C LEU A 76 -9.96 7.34 8.34
N ASP A 77 -10.70 7.75 9.37
CA ASP A 77 -10.36 8.94 10.13
C ASP A 77 -9.20 8.72 11.10
N GLY A 78 -8.37 9.76 11.22
CA GLY A 78 -7.19 9.77 12.07
C GLY A 78 -6.10 8.76 11.68
N LYS A 79 -5.07 8.69 12.53
CA LYS A 79 -3.88 7.86 12.30
C LYS A 79 -4.19 6.37 12.30
N LYS A 80 -5.01 5.91 13.26
CA LYS A 80 -5.31 4.48 13.45
C LYS A 80 -6.09 3.90 12.27
N GLY A 81 -7.10 4.62 11.76
CA GLY A 81 -7.88 4.19 10.60
C GLY A 81 -7.00 4.01 9.36
N ARG A 82 -6.13 4.99 9.10
CA ARG A 82 -5.16 4.93 8.00
C ARG A 82 -4.13 3.81 8.15
N GLU A 83 -3.65 3.54 9.35
CA GLU A 83 -2.75 2.40 9.63
C GLU A 83 -3.45 1.06 9.39
N HIS A 84 -4.72 0.94 9.78
CA HIS A 84 -5.52 -0.24 9.50
C HIS A 84 -5.70 -0.46 8.00
N PHE A 85 -6.11 0.58 7.27
CA PHE A 85 -6.24 0.54 5.80
C PHE A 85 -4.93 0.12 5.11
N LYS A 86 -3.80 0.74 5.48
CA LYS A 86 -2.46 0.38 4.96
C LYS A 86 -2.14 -1.11 5.20
N THR A 87 -2.52 -1.63 6.36
CA THR A 87 -2.33 -3.05 6.71
C THR A 87 -3.20 -3.97 5.85
N LEU A 88 -4.46 -3.63 5.61
CA LEU A 88 -5.35 -4.39 4.73
C LEU A 88 -4.80 -4.44 3.30
N VAL A 89 -4.38 -3.29 2.76
CA VAL A 89 -3.76 -3.20 1.43
C VAL A 89 -2.51 -4.07 1.36
N LYS A 90 -1.58 -3.91 2.32
CA LYS A 90 -0.36 -4.72 2.41
C LYS A 90 -0.66 -6.23 2.39
N ASN A 91 -1.60 -6.69 3.21
CA ASN A 91 -1.96 -8.09 3.30
C ASN A 91 -2.59 -8.61 1.99
N LYS A 92 -3.50 -7.83 1.39
CA LYS A 92 -4.15 -8.20 0.14
C LYS A 92 -3.14 -8.28 -1.00
N VAL A 93 -2.24 -7.30 -1.11
CA VAL A 93 -1.19 -7.26 -2.14
C VAL A 93 -0.20 -8.42 -2.00
N ASN A 94 0.20 -8.76 -0.77
CA ASN A 94 1.09 -9.89 -0.50
C ASN A 94 0.51 -11.26 -0.92
N ASN A 95 -0.80 -11.38 -1.10
CA ASN A 95 -1.40 -12.61 -1.63
C ASN A 95 -1.17 -12.80 -3.14
N TYR A 96 -0.78 -11.74 -3.86
CA TYR A 96 -0.55 -11.78 -5.30
C TYR A 96 0.93 -11.87 -5.68
N LEU A 97 1.82 -11.37 -4.82
CA LEU A 97 3.26 -11.40 -5.05
C LEU A 97 3.78 -12.83 -4.94
N GLN A 98 4.63 -13.21 -5.88
CA GLN A 98 5.30 -14.52 -5.88
C GLN A 98 6.77 -14.37 -5.50
N ASP A 99 7.39 -13.25 -5.88
CA ASP A 99 8.79 -12.97 -5.67
C ASP A 99 8.97 -11.81 -4.68
N GLY A 100 8.95 -12.13 -3.38
CA GLY A 100 9.16 -11.17 -2.29
C GLY A 100 7.87 -10.71 -1.64
N LYS A 101 7.90 -9.55 -0.97
CA LYS A 101 6.73 -9.02 -0.23
C LYS A 101 6.74 -7.50 -0.11
N VAL A 102 5.57 -6.94 0.13
CA VAL A 102 5.37 -5.57 0.59
C VAL A 102 5.90 -5.41 2.01
N LYS A 103 6.80 -4.44 2.19
CA LYS A 103 7.31 -4.00 3.51
C LYS A 103 6.38 -2.97 4.13
N GLU A 104 6.07 -1.90 3.40
CA GLU A 104 5.31 -0.77 3.93
C GLU A 104 4.41 -0.18 2.84
N VAL A 105 3.26 0.37 3.26
CA VAL A 105 2.34 1.10 2.38
C VAL A 105 2.25 2.53 2.90
N TYR A 106 2.55 3.49 2.02
CA TYR A 106 2.49 4.90 2.30
C TYR A 106 1.29 5.51 1.58
N ILE A 107 0.53 6.35 2.29
CA ILE A 107 -0.48 7.21 1.69
C ILE A 107 0.20 8.56 1.46
N THR A 108 0.44 8.92 0.21
CA THR A 108 1.16 10.16 -0.17
C THR A 108 0.21 11.30 -0.48
N SER A 109 -1.05 11.00 -0.80
CA SER A 109 -2.14 11.95 -0.92
C SER A 109 -3.44 11.31 -0.45
N PHE A 110 -4.26 12.08 0.28
CA PHE A 110 -5.55 11.62 0.78
C PHE A 110 -6.52 12.78 0.86
N ASN A 111 -7.67 12.64 0.20
CA ASN A 111 -8.75 13.61 0.22
C ASN A 111 -10.08 12.88 0.26
N LEU A 112 -10.83 13.07 1.34
CA LEU A 112 -12.20 12.60 1.49
C LEU A 112 -13.15 13.69 0.94
N GLN A 113 -14.16 13.28 0.17
CA GLN A 113 -15.10 14.15 -0.54
C GLN A 113 -16.53 13.82 -0.17
#